data_AF-A0A7X8V9G8-F1
#
_entry.id   AF-A0A7X8V9G8-F1
#
_cell.length_a   1.000
_cell.length_b   1.000
_cell.length_c   1.000
_cell.angle_alpha   90.00
_cell.angle_beta   90.00
_cell.angle_gamma   90.00
#
_symmetry.space_group_name_H-M   'P 1'
#
loop_
_entity.id
_entity.type
_entity.pdbx_description
1 polymer ?
#
loop_
_entity_poly.entity_id
_entity_poly.type
_entity_poly.pdbx_seq_one_letter_code
_entity_poly.pdbx_strand_id
1 'polypeptide(L)'
;MEINFRELIERYLMRCRPGIKKDSAIQNFVFKLEEQVGQVESKKEFAEKIGYAIDSILISYRRNKAKLVDFISGFCRFLQQEEGIVIEASVFSAEIIDDPAERRIRIACFLHEPKEMKEIVSHFFASERTIRKDLAALRDGITFMGQRIQIEKVREGRKIRYKSTLHPIFLPLNLTEVYILTVGLLSAVPENHPFYMFYEYLAKFIFSQLSGYGKKIIYDAAAAEDTGYMFSSAFKISGGYRDEPTLIRRREGALAYMMKRGEECDITYIENGSNKKICGRIRFSSKNASVIEVKTNTGVKEIEYAKIVRIVPVEYR
;
A
#
# COMPACT_ATOMS: atom_id res chain seq x y z
N MET A 1 -42.75 24.55 5.00
CA MET A 1 -43.07 23.51 4.00
C MET A 1 -42.45 22.25 4.52
N GLU A 2 -43.27 21.32 4.99
CA GLU A 2 -42.77 20.06 5.57
C GLU A 2 -42.10 19.23 4.47
N ILE A 3 -41.00 18.57 4.82
CA ILE A 3 -40.26 17.71 3.92
C ILE A 3 -40.43 16.27 4.40
N ASN A 4 -40.95 15.43 3.52
CA ASN A 4 -41.20 14.03 3.80
C ASN A 4 -40.19 13.15 3.04
N PHE A 5 -39.36 12.41 3.77
CA PHE A 5 -38.37 11.49 3.18
C PHE A 5 -39.03 10.49 2.21
N ARG A 6 -40.17 9.92 2.61
CA ARG A 6 -40.86 8.88 1.85
C ARG A 6 -41.32 9.39 0.48
N GLU A 7 -41.87 10.59 0.44
CA GLU A 7 -42.30 11.20 -0.83
C GLU A 7 -41.11 11.42 -1.77
N LEU A 8 -40.01 11.95 -1.25
CA LEU A 8 -38.80 12.22 -2.03
C LEU A 8 -38.17 10.93 -2.57
N ILE A 9 -38.07 9.88 -1.73
CA ILE A 9 -37.47 8.61 -2.15
C ILE A 9 -38.37 7.87 -3.14
N GLU A 10 -39.70 7.93 -3.00
CA GLU A 10 -40.64 7.34 -3.97
C GLU A 10 -40.54 8.04 -5.34
N ARG A 11 -40.44 9.38 -5.38
CA ARG A 11 -40.18 10.16 -6.60
C ARG A 11 -38.87 9.74 -7.27
N TYR A 12 -37.80 9.58 -6.50
CA TYR A 12 -36.53 9.10 -7.02
C TYR A 12 -36.62 7.66 -7.55
N LEU A 13 -37.26 6.76 -6.80
CA LEU A 13 -37.44 5.37 -7.20
C LEU A 13 -38.27 5.24 -8.48
N MET A 14 -39.23 6.13 -8.75
CA MET A 14 -39.96 6.18 -10.02
C MET A 14 -39.06 6.45 -11.24
N ARG A 15 -37.94 7.15 -11.06
CA ARG A 15 -36.94 7.40 -12.11
C ARG A 15 -35.92 6.27 -12.25
N CYS A 16 -35.87 5.35 -11.30
CA CYS A 16 -34.94 4.22 -11.29
C CYS A 16 -35.43 3.05 -12.16
N ARG A 17 -34.49 2.21 -12.62
CA ARG A 17 -34.81 0.95 -13.31
C ARG A 17 -35.66 0.04 -12.41
N PRO A 18 -36.60 -0.77 -12.95
CA PRO A 18 -37.48 -1.63 -12.15
C PRO A 18 -36.75 -2.58 -11.18
N GLY A 19 -35.53 -3.02 -11.53
CA GLY A 19 -34.72 -3.89 -10.67
C GLY A 19 -34.32 -3.27 -9.33
N ILE A 20 -34.18 -1.93 -9.26
CA ILE A 20 -33.82 -1.23 -8.02
C ILE A 20 -34.96 -1.30 -6.99
N LYS A 21 -36.21 -1.16 -7.45
CA LYS A 21 -37.40 -1.24 -6.59
C LYS A 21 -37.60 -2.63 -5.97
N LYS A 22 -37.12 -3.67 -6.63
CA LYS A 22 -37.24 -5.06 -6.16
C LYS A 22 -36.03 -5.52 -5.35
N ASP A 23 -35.01 -4.68 -5.21
CA ASP A 23 -33.76 -5.06 -4.56
C ASP A 23 -33.87 -5.03 -3.04
N SER A 24 -33.82 -6.20 -2.40
CA SER A 24 -34.03 -6.32 -0.95
C SER A 24 -33.02 -5.55 -0.11
N ALA A 25 -31.76 -5.40 -0.57
CA ALA A 25 -30.77 -4.62 0.16
C ALA A 25 -31.10 -3.13 0.14
N ILE A 26 -31.54 -2.62 -1.01
CA ILE A 26 -31.96 -1.23 -1.17
C ILE A 26 -33.24 -0.96 -0.39
N GLN A 27 -34.24 -1.84 -0.48
CA GLN A 27 -35.50 -1.66 0.26
C GLN A 27 -35.28 -1.64 1.78
N ASN A 28 -34.47 -2.57 2.30
CA ASN A 28 -34.11 -2.58 3.72
C ASN A 28 -33.31 -1.34 4.14
N PHE A 29 -32.50 -0.78 3.23
CA PHE A 29 -31.75 0.44 3.50
C PHE A 29 -32.65 1.69 3.52
N VAL A 30 -33.55 1.81 2.53
CA VAL A 30 -34.56 2.88 2.48
C VAL A 30 -35.45 2.86 3.71
N PHE A 31 -35.93 1.69 4.12
CA PHE A 31 -36.74 1.54 5.32
C PHE A 31 -36.04 2.10 6.58
N LYS A 32 -34.75 1.78 6.77
CA LYS A 32 -33.97 2.30 7.91
C LYS A 32 -33.73 3.81 7.82
N LEU A 33 -33.59 4.36 6.61
CA LEU A 33 -33.48 5.81 6.43
C LEU A 33 -34.80 6.50 6.79
N GLU A 34 -35.94 5.93 6.40
CA GLU A 34 -37.27 6.44 6.76
C GLU A 34 -37.45 6.47 8.28
N GLU A 35 -37.08 5.39 8.98
CA GLU A 35 -37.15 5.31 10.45
C GLU A 35 -36.30 6.39 11.15
N GLN A 36 -35.13 6.75 10.59
CA GLN A 36 -34.23 7.71 11.22
C GLN A 36 -34.49 9.17 10.84
N VAL A 37 -34.96 9.43 9.62
CA VAL A 37 -35.15 10.80 9.10
C VAL A 37 -36.58 11.28 9.33
N GLY A 38 -37.56 10.45 8.99
CA GLY A 38 -38.98 10.77 9.09
C GLY A 38 -39.37 12.06 8.35
N GLN A 39 -40.17 12.88 9.02
CA GLN A 39 -40.65 14.17 8.56
C GLN A 39 -39.96 15.30 9.31
N VAL A 40 -39.64 16.39 8.60
CA VAL A 40 -38.91 17.54 9.15
C VAL A 40 -39.45 18.86 8.61
N GLU A 41 -39.18 19.95 9.33
CA GLU A 41 -39.77 21.26 9.04
C GLU A 41 -38.95 22.11 8.06
N SER A 42 -37.68 21.73 7.82
CA SER A 42 -36.76 22.50 6.97
C SER A 42 -35.80 21.66 6.12
N LYS A 43 -35.36 22.21 4.98
CA LYS A 43 -34.35 21.60 4.09
C LYS A 43 -33.01 21.35 4.79
N LYS A 44 -32.62 22.28 5.66
CA LYS A 44 -31.37 22.19 6.42
C LYS A 44 -31.41 21.02 7.40
N GLU A 45 -32.47 20.93 8.19
CA GLU A 45 -32.65 19.83 9.13
C GLU A 45 -32.74 18.48 8.40
N PHE A 46 -33.45 18.43 7.26
CA PHE A 46 -33.50 17.24 6.41
C PHE A 46 -32.10 16.81 6.00
N ALA A 47 -31.29 17.76 5.52
CA ALA A 47 -29.94 17.48 5.02
C ALA A 47 -29.00 16.93 6.09
N GLU A 48 -29.05 17.51 7.30
CA GLU A 48 -28.26 17.06 8.44
C GLU A 48 -28.69 15.66 8.91
N LYS A 49 -30.01 15.42 9.06
CA LYS A 49 -30.54 14.13 9.49
C LYS A 49 -30.27 13.01 8.48
N ILE A 50 -30.50 13.24 7.19
CA ILE A 50 -30.25 12.22 6.16
C ILE A 50 -28.76 11.94 6.05
N GLY A 51 -27.87 12.94 6.11
CA GLY A 51 -26.42 12.74 6.10
C GLY A 51 -25.96 11.86 7.26
N TYR A 52 -26.40 12.17 8.48
CA TYR A 52 -26.13 11.35 9.65
C TYR A 52 -26.70 9.92 9.53
N ALA A 53 -27.94 9.78 9.05
CA ALA A 53 -28.60 8.48 8.90
C ALA A 53 -27.89 7.59 7.88
N ILE A 54 -27.49 8.17 6.74
CA ILE A 54 -26.67 7.48 5.73
C ILE A 54 -25.42 6.92 6.38
N ASP A 55 -24.68 7.75 7.12
CA ASP A 55 -23.42 7.33 7.72
C ASP A 55 -23.62 6.24 8.79
N SER A 56 -24.57 6.47 9.71
CA SER A 56 -24.85 5.56 10.84
C SER A 56 -25.31 4.18 10.38
N ILE A 57 -26.10 4.12 9.30
CA ILE A 57 -26.60 2.87 8.75
C ILE A 57 -25.49 2.19 7.97
N LEU A 58 -24.86 2.87 7.00
CA LEU A 58 -23.91 2.25 6.09
C LEU A 58 -22.64 1.75 6.77
N ILE A 59 -22.16 2.40 7.84
CA ILE A 59 -20.94 1.95 8.53
C ILE A 59 -21.07 0.51 9.08
N SER A 60 -22.31 0.10 9.41
CA SER A 60 -22.65 -1.21 9.95
C SER A 60 -22.87 -2.30 8.89
N TYR A 61 -23.11 -1.92 7.63
CA TYR A 61 -23.33 -2.87 6.54
C TYR A 61 -22.03 -3.61 6.19
N ARG A 62 -22.14 -4.92 6.00
CA ARG A 62 -20.99 -5.81 5.70
C ARG A 62 -20.92 -6.27 4.25
N ARG A 63 -22.02 -6.15 3.51
CA ARG A 63 -22.17 -6.64 2.14
C ARG A 63 -22.95 -5.61 1.34
N ASN A 64 -22.70 -5.54 0.04
CA ASN A 64 -23.37 -4.64 -0.89
C ASN A 64 -23.17 -3.16 -0.53
N LYS A 65 -22.13 -2.81 0.23
CA LYS A 65 -21.96 -1.42 0.69
C LYS A 65 -21.72 -0.50 -0.50
N ALA A 66 -20.83 -0.90 -1.41
CA ALA A 66 -20.59 -0.17 -2.65
C ALA A 66 -21.88 0.09 -3.43
N LYS A 67 -22.72 -0.94 -3.61
CA LYS A 67 -24.02 -0.82 -4.27
C LYS A 67 -24.96 0.16 -3.57
N LEU A 68 -25.02 0.15 -2.24
CA LEU A 68 -25.86 1.09 -1.49
C LEU A 68 -25.31 2.52 -1.56
N VAL A 69 -23.99 2.67 -1.58
CA VAL A 69 -23.31 3.95 -1.82
C VAL A 69 -23.64 4.49 -3.21
N ASP A 70 -23.64 3.65 -4.24
CA ASP A 70 -24.05 4.04 -5.60
C ASP A 70 -25.53 4.49 -5.63
N PHE A 71 -26.40 3.71 -4.99
CA PHE A 71 -27.83 4.02 -4.89
C PHE A 71 -28.06 5.38 -4.21
N ILE A 72 -27.44 5.60 -3.05
CA ILE A 72 -27.64 6.82 -2.26
C ILE A 72 -26.96 8.03 -2.90
N SER A 73 -25.83 7.85 -3.59
CA SER A 73 -25.20 8.91 -4.38
C SER A 73 -26.13 9.39 -5.49
N GLY A 74 -26.85 8.47 -6.14
CA GLY A 74 -27.88 8.82 -7.11
C GLY A 74 -29.06 9.57 -6.50
N PHE A 75 -29.50 9.18 -5.29
CA PHE A 75 -30.56 9.89 -4.57
C PHE A 75 -30.14 11.29 -4.14
N CYS A 76 -28.93 11.45 -3.59
CA CYS A 76 -28.39 12.77 -3.20
C CYS A 76 -28.25 13.70 -4.41
N ARG A 77 -27.85 13.18 -5.58
CA ARG A 77 -27.82 13.96 -6.82
C ARG A 77 -29.22 14.42 -7.24
N PHE A 78 -30.22 13.54 -7.14
CA PHE A 78 -31.62 13.88 -7.38
C PHE A 78 -32.09 15.01 -6.44
N LEU A 79 -31.81 14.90 -5.14
CA LEU A 79 -32.15 15.94 -4.16
C LEU A 79 -31.49 17.28 -4.46
N GLN A 80 -30.22 17.26 -4.87
CA GLN A 80 -29.52 18.48 -5.24
C GLN A 80 -30.13 19.15 -6.48
N GLN A 81 -30.48 18.36 -7.50
CA GLN A 81 -30.98 18.88 -8.79
C GLN A 81 -32.44 19.36 -8.71
N GLU A 82 -33.30 18.59 -8.05
CA GLU A 82 -34.74 18.84 -8.07
C GLU A 82 -35.21 19.64 -6.86
N GLU A 83 -34.54 19.48 -5.72
CA GLU A 83 -34.95 20.10 -4.46
C GLU A 83 -33.97 21.17 -3.98
N GLY A 84 -32.80 21.31 -4.61
CA GLY A 84 -31.74 22.22 -4.15
C GLY A 84 -31.18 21.84 -2.79
N ILE A 85 -31.28 20.56 -2.39
CA ILE A 85 -30.82 20.06 -1.09
C ILE A 85 -29.47 19.37 -1.30
N VAL A 86 -28.42 19.88 -0.64
CA VAL A 86 -27.07 19.28 -0.65
C VAL A 86 -26.90 18.42 0.59
N ILE A 87 -26.53 17.15 0.40
CA ILE A 87 -26.29 16.20 1.47
C ILE A 87 -24.79 15.99 1.64
N GLU A 88 -24.29 16.25 2.83
CA GLU A 88 -22.94 15.92 3.23
C GLU A 88 -22.97 14.65 4.07
N ALA A 89 -22.27 13.61 3.62
CA ALA A 89 -22.09 12.37 4.36
C ALA A 89 -20.64 11.88 4.19
N SER A 90 -20.05 11.39 5.28
CA SER A 90 -18.63 11.01 5.32
C SER A 90 -18.33 9.85 4.37
N VAL A 91 -19.31 8.97 4.14
CA VAL A 91 -19.21 7.82 3.21
C VAL A 91 -18.78 8.22 1.80
N PHE A 92 -19.12 9.43 1.33
CA PHE A 92 -18.78 9.89 -0.03
C PHE A 92 -17.30 10.23 -0.21
N SER A 93 -16.57 10.43 0.89
CA SER A 93 -15.13 10.69 0.89
C SER A 93 -14.30 9.44 1.21
N ALA A 94 -14.95 8.33 1.53
CA ALA A 94 -14.31 7.16 2.07
C ALA A 94 -14.04 6.07 1.02
N GLU A 95 -13.06 5.23 1.32
CA GLU A 95 -12.65 4.10 0.50
C GLU A 95 -13.44 2.84 0.87
N ILE A 96 -14.46 2.53 0.06
CA ILE A 96 -15.39 1.44 0.34
C ILE A 96 -14.86 0.12 -0.22
N ILE A 97 -14.35 -0.75 0.66
CA ILE A 97 -13.85 -2.08 0.29
C ILE A 97 -14.56 -3.15 1.10
N ASP A 98 -15.41 -3.93 0.44
CA ASP A 98 -16.14 -5.03 1.07
C ASP A 98 -15.23 -6.25 1.30
N ASP A 99 -14.34 -6.57 0.35
CA ASP A 99 -13.43 -7.71 0.45
C ASP A 99 -12.42 -7.55 1.60
N PRO A 100 -12.40 -8.45 2.60
CA PRO A 100 -11.49 -8.32 3.72
C PRO A 100 -10.01 -8.45 3.36
N ALA A 101 -9.65 -9.21 2.32
CA ALA A 101 -8.25 -9.37 1.94
C ALA A 101 -7.74 -8.07 1.32
N GLU A 102 -8.45 -7.53 0.33
CA GLU A 102 -8.15 -6.25 -0.29
C GLU A 102 -8.12 -5.12 0.75
N ARG A 103 -9.14 -5.02 1.61
CA ARG A 103 -9.19 -3.98 2.65
C ARG A 103 -7.98 -4.04 3.58
N ARG A 104 -7.51 -5.24 3.95
CA ARG A 104 -6.30 -5.39 4.79
C ARG A 104 -5.04 -4.92 4.07
N ILE A 105 -4.89 -5.23 2.78
CA ILE A 105 -3.76 -4.73 1.98
C ILE A 105 -3.81 -3.20 1.90
N ARG A 106 -4.99 -2.63 1.63
CA ARG A 106 -5.17 -1.17 1.55
C ARG A 106 -4.97 -0.48 2.89
N ILE A 107 -5.40 -1.09 4.01
CA ILE A 107 -5.04 -0.64 5.36
C ILE A 107 -3.52 -0.64 5.53
N ALA A 108 -2.83 -1.72 5.17
CA ALA A 108 -1.37 -1.78 5.30
C ALA A 108 -0.65 -0.66 4.51
N CYS A 109 -1.19 -0.24 3.35
CA CYS A 109 -0.71 0.93 2.61
C CYS A 109 -1.05 2.25 3.31
N PHE A 110 -2.28 2.41 3.79
CA PHE A 110 -2.72 3.64 4.49
C PHE A 110 -1.90 3.90 5.77
N LEU A 111 -1.34 2.85 6.35
CA LEU A 111 -0.48 2.90 7.53
C LEU A 111 0.99 3.24 7.23
N HIS A 112 1.35 3.63 5.99
CA HIS A 112 2.67 4.22 5.70
C HIS A 112 2.94 5.48 6.54
N GLU A 113 1.87 6.16 6.94
CA GLU A 113 1.88 7.13 8.02
C GLU A 113 1.21 6.55 9.28
N PRO A 114 1.69 6.84 10.50
CA PRO A 114 1.04 6.36 11.72
C PRO A 114 -0.40 6.86 11.86
N LYS A 115 -1.39 5.96 11.96
CA LYS A 115 -2.81 6.31 12.12
C LYS A 115 -3.43 5.75 13.40
N GLU A 116 -4.37 6.48 13.97
CA GLU A 116 -5.26 6.03 15.05
C GLU A 116 -6.43 5.21 14.47
N MET A 117 -7.03 4.34 15.30
CA MET A 117 -8.18 3.50 14.91
C MET A 117 -9.31 4.30 14.24
N LYS A 118 -9.64 5.46 14.79
CA LYS A 118 -10.73 6.33 14.30
C LYS A 118 -10.46 6.85 12.88
N GLU A 119 -9.20 7.12 12.54
CA GLU A 119 -8.81 7.60 11.22
C GLU A 119 -9.00 6.49 10.18
N ILE A 120 -8.66 5.26 10.57
CA ILE A 120 -8.83 4.07 9.72
C ILE A 120 -10.31 3.73 9.53
N VAL A 121 -11.11 3.82 10.60
CA VAL A 121 -12.58 3.65 10.53
C VAL A 121 -13.22 4.66 9.59
N SER A 122 -12.82 5.93 9.70
CA SER A 122 -13.30 7.00 8.83
C SER A 122 -12.91 6.76 7.38
N HIS A 123 -11.61 6.50 7.12
CA HIS A 123 -11.07 6.32 5.77
C HIS A 123 -11.69 5.11 5.05
N PHE A 124 -11.83 3.96 5.71
CA PHE A 124 -12.36 2.74 5.08
C PHE A 124 -13.87 2.54 5.27
N PHE A 125 -14.52 3.49 5.92
CA PHE A 125 -15.95 3.48 6.25
C PHE A 125 -16.48 2.13 6.78
N ALA A 126 -15.74 1.52 7.70
CA ALA A 126 -16.08 0.22 8.26
C ALA A 126 -16.17 0.29 9.78
N SER A 127 -17.13 -0.45 10.35
CA SER A 127 -17.33 -0.47 11.80
C SER A 127 -16.02 -0.71 12.56
N GLU A 128 -15.88 -0.10 13.74
CA GLU A 128 -14.70 -0.28 14.58
C GLU A 128 -14.42 -1.76 14.87
N ARG A 129 -15.46 -2.58 15.02
CA ARG A 129 -15.33 -4.04 15.18
C ARG A 129 -14.65 -4.70 13.97
N THR A 130 -14.98 -4.26 12.76
CA THR A 130 -14.36 -4.76 11.51
C THR A 130 -12.90 -4.34 11.46
N ILE A 131 -12.61 -3.04 11.61
CA ILE A 131 -11.24 -2.53 11.56
C ILE A 131 -10.37 -3.14 12.66
N ARG A 132 -10.90 -3.34 13.87
CA ARG A 132 -10.18 -4.01 14.95
C ARG A 132 -9.78 -5.44 14.59
N LYS A 133 -10.66 -6.20 13.90
CA LYS A 133 -10.33 -7.55 13.41
C LYS A 133 -9.27 -7.51 12.32
N ASP A 134 -9.36 -6.55 11.39
CA ASP A 134 -8.41 -6.42 10.30
C ASP A 134 -7.02 -6.02 10.83
N LEU A 135 -6.94 -5.09 11.78
CA LEU A 135 -5.70 -4.69 12.45
C LEU A 135 -5.12 -5.81 13.31
N ALA A 136 -5.95 -6.60 13.99
CA ALA A 136 -5.48 -7.77 14.73
C ALA A 136 -4.86 -8.80 13.78
N ALA A 137 -5.54 -9.15 12.68
CA ALA A 137 -5.03 -10.06 11.68
C ALA A 137 -3.71 -9.56 11.07
N LEU A 138 -3.63 -8.28 10.70
CA LEU A 138 -2.41 -7.67 10.17
C LEU A 138 -1.28 -7.64 11.21
N ARG A 139 -1.56 -7.40 12.50
CA ARG A 139 -0.54 -7.42 13.55
C ARG A 139 -0.02 -8.84 13.80
N ASP A 140 -0.90 -9.83 13.78
CA ASP A 140 -0.53 -11.23 14.02
C ASP A 140 0.20 -11.83 12.80
N GLY A 141 0.03 -11.19 11.64
CA GLY A 141 0.64 -11.53 10.37
C GLY A 141 -0.30 -12.35 9.50
N ILE A 142 -0.61 -11.85 8.31
CA ILE A 142 -1.40 -12.58 7.30
C ILE A 142 -0.49 -13.12 6.20
N THR A 143 -0.93 -14.18 5.52
CA THR A 143 -0.30 -14.62 4.27
C THR A 143 -1.14 -14.14 3.09
N PHE A 144 -0.51 -13.46 2.14
CA PHE A 144 -1.13 -13.01 0.89
C PHE A 144 -0.19 -13.37 -0.27
N MET A 145 -0.66 -14.18 -1.22
CA MET A 145 0.15 -14.67 -2.35
C MET A 145 1.49 -15.31 -1.93
N GLY A 146 1.46 -16.08 -0.84
CA GLY A 146 2.66 -16.72 -0.27
C GLY A 146 3.58 -15.79 0.53
N GLN A 147 3.25 -14.50 0.64
CA GLN A 147 4.02 -13.50 1.37
C GLN A 147 3.40 -13.20 2.72
N ARG A 148 4.24 -13.17 3.77
CA ARG A 148 3.83 -12.75 5.10
C ARG A 148 3.81 -11.23 5.20
N ILE A 149 2.64 -10.68 5.49
CA ILE A 149 2.39 -9.25 5.67
C ILE A 149 2.08 -9.00 7.14
N GLN A 150 2.79 -8.05 7.75
CA GLN A 150 2.61 -7.70 9.16
C GLN A 150 2.74 -6.19 9.36
N ILE A 151 1.94 -5.64 10.27
CA ILE A 151 2.01 -4.22 10.67
C ILE A 151 2.48 -4.08 12.12
N GLU A 152 2.91 -2.88 12.47
CA GLU A 152 3.34 -2.53 13.82
C GLU A 152 2.26 -1.74 14.56
N LYS A 153 2.16 -2.00 15.87
CA LYS A 153 1.40 -1.19 16.82
C LYS A 153 2.38 -0.38 17.64
N VAL A 154 2.28 0.94 17.57
CA VAL A 154 3.18 1.87 18.24
C VAL A 154 2.42 2.66 19.30
N ARG A 155 3.10 2.96 20.40
CA ARG A 155 2.58 3.83 21.46
C ARG A 155 3.32 5.15 21.43
N GLU A 156 2.59 6.22 21.11
CA GLU A 156 3.10 7.60 21.11
C GLU A 156 2.42 8.35 22.26
N GLY A 157 3.10 8.40 23.41
CA GLY A 157 2.54 8.90 24.66
C GLY A 157 1.31 8.11 25.12
N ARG A 158 0.15 8.78 25.17
CA ARG A 158 -1.15 8.17 25.53
C ARG A 158 -1.89 7.57 24.33
N LYS A 159 -1.44 7.82 23.11
CA LYS A 159 -2.12 7.39 21.89
C LYS A 159 -1.57 6.07 21.39
N ILE A 160 -2.47 5.23 20.91
CA ILE A 160 -2.14 3.99 20.19
C ILE A 160 -2.27 4.29 18.71
N ARG A 161 -1.20 4.03 17.96
CA ARG A 161 -1.16 4.15 16.51
C ARG A 161 -0.71 2.85 15.86
N TYR A 162 -1.03 2.73 14.59
CA TYR A 162 -0.60 1.63 13.75
C TYR A 162 0.27 2.19 12.64
N LYS A 163 1.32 1.47 12.25
CA LYS A 163 2.16 1.85 11.12
C LYS A 163 2.63 0.62 10.35
N SER A 164 3.01 0.83 9.10
CA SER A 164 3.51 -0.18 8.18
C SER A 164 4.57 0.46 7.30
N THR A 165 5.67 -0.25 7.06
CA THR A 165 6.67 0.13 6.06
C THR A 165 6.57 -0.76 4.81
N LEU A 166 5.58 -1.66 4.78
CA LEU A 166 5.36 -2.60 3.70
C LEU A 166 4.73 -1.93 2.48
N HIS A 167 5.37 -2.07 1.32
CA HIS A 167 4.87 -1.57 0.05
C HIS A 167 4.47 -2.75 -0.84
N PRO A 168 3.19 -3.16 -0.84
CA PRO A 168 2.75 -4.27 -1.68
C PRO A 168 2.69 -3.80 -3.13
N ILE A 169 3.36 -4.52 -4.03
CA ILE A 169 3.33 -4.25 -5.48
C ILE A 169 2.57 -5.41 -6.14
N PHE A 170 1.49 -5.10 -6.85
CA PHE A 170 0.71 -6.07 -7.62
C PHE A 170 0.77 -5.71 -9.11
N LEU A 171 1.37 -6.59 -9.91
CA LEU A 171 1.53 -6.40 -11.35
C LEU A 171 0.95 -7.63 -12.06
N PRO A 172 -0.21 -7.53 -12.72
CA PRO A 172 -0.76 -8.62 -13.52
C PRO A 172 -0.01 -8.71 -14.86
N LEU A 173 1.14 -9.39 -14.84
CA LEU A 173 2.06 -9.50 -15.97
C LEU A 173 1.84 -10.77 -16.78
N ASN A 174 2.05 -10.69 -18.09
CA ASN A 174 2.19 -11.86 -18.94
C ASN A 174 3.60 -12.48 -18.79
N LEU A 175 3.81 -13.71 -19.29
CA LEU A 175 5.09 -14.42 -19.09
C LEU A 175 6.29 -13.76 -19.77
N THR A 176 6.08 -13.01 -20.85
CA THR A 176 7.15 -12.23 -21.51
C THR A 176 7.61 -11.09 -20.61
N GLU A 177 6.67 -10.37 -20.01
CA GLU A 177 6.97 -9.31 -19.04
C GLU A 177 7.64 -9.87 -17.78
N VAL A 178 7.20 -11.04 -17.30
CA VAL A 178 7.83 -11.74 -16.17
C VAL A 178 9.26 -12.15 -16.52
N TYR A 179 9.51 -12.64 -17.73
CA TYR A 179 10.86 -12.97 -18.20
C TYR A 179 11.76 -11.72 -18.19
N ILE A 180 11.30 -10.60 -18.74
CA ILE A 180 12.03 -9.32 -18.70
C ILE A 180 12.30 -8.88 -17.26
N LEU A 181 11.31 -8.99 -16.36
CA LEU A 181 11.49 -8.61 -14.95
C LEU A 181 12.38 -9.56 -14.16
N THR A 182 12.57 -10.82 -14.58
CA THR A 182 13.37 -11.78 -13.82
C THR A 182 14.77 -11.89 -14.40
N VAL A 183 14.88 -12.34 -15.65
CA VAL A 183 16.15 -12.48 -16.36
C VAL A 183 16.75 -11.11 -16.67
N GLY A 184 15.94 -10.16 -17.15
CA GLY A 184 16.42 -8.81 -17.44
C GLY A 184 16.91 -8.05 -16.20
N LEU A 185 16.33 -8.26 -15.01
CA LEU A 185 16.89 -7.69 -13.77
C LEU A 185 18.27 -8.25 -13.46
N LEU A 186 18.49 -9.55 -13.64
CA LEU A 186 19.78 -10.18 -13.39
C LEU A 186 20.86 -9.71 -14.37
N SER A 187 20.46 -9.45 -15.62
CA SER A 187 21.36 -8.95 -16.67
C SER A 187 21.53 -7.42 -16.66
N ALA A 188 20.77 -6.69 -15.83
CA ALA A 188 20.82 -5.23 -15.78
C ALA A 188 22.16 -4.70 -15.24
N VAL A 189 22.86 -5.47 -14.41
CA VAL A 189 24.16 -5.11 -13.83
C VAL A 189 25.08 -6.34 -13.79
N PRO A 190 26.41 -6.17 -13.93
CA PRO A 190 27.34 -7.30 -13.81
C PRO A 190 27.36 -7.86 -12.37
N GLU A 191 27.79 -9.12 -12.20
CA GLU A 191 27.78 -9.79 -10.88
C GLU A 191 28.61 -9.08 -9.80
N ASN A 192 29.66 -8.38 -10.20
CA ASN A 192 30.51 -7.59 -9.32
C ASN A 192 29.90 -6.22 -8.94
N HIS A 193 28.72 -5.88 -9.46
CA HIS A 193 28.04 -4.64 -9.13
C HIS A 193 27.59 -4.63 -7.65
N PRO A 194 27.74 -3.51 -6.92
CA PRO A 194 27.41 -3.45 -5.49
C PRO A 194 25.96 -3.83 -5.16
N PHE A 195 25.03 -3.67 -6.11
CA PHE A 195 23.63 -4.02 -5.95
C PHE A 195 23.21 -5.35 -6.55
N TYR A 196 24.11 -6.13 -7.18
CA TYR A 196 23.74 -7.38 -7.87
C TYR A 196 22.90 -8.31 -6.97
N MET A 197 23.28 -8.47 -5.69
CA MET A 197 22.51 -9.28 -4.72
C MET A 197 21.06 -8.80 -4.52
N PHE A 198 20.75 -7.51 -4.70
CA PHE A 198 19.37 -7.02 -4.64
C PHE A 198 18.58 -7.37 -5.89
N TYR A 199 19.17 -7.20 -7.07
CA TYR A 199 18.57 -7.63 -8.33
C TYR A 199 18.30 -9.13 -8.31
N GLU A 200 19.29 -9.91 -7.87
CA GLU A 200 19.17 -11.36 -7.73
C GLU A 200 18.08 -11.76 -6.74
N TYR A 201 18.04 -11.13 -5.57
CA TYR A 201 16.99 -11.37 -4.59
C TYR A 201 15.60 -11.07 -5.16
N LEU A 202 15.41 -9.92 -5.83
CA LEU A 202 14.12 -9.53 -6.40
C LEU A 202 13.68 -10.46 -7.52
N ALA A 203 14.59 -10.82 -8.44
CA ALA A 203 14.32 -11.76 -9.52
C ALA A 203 13.90 -13.13 -8.98
N LYS A 204 14.63 -13.67 -8.00
CA LYS A 204 14.28 -14.93 -7.33
C LYS A 204 12.96 -14.82 -6.55
N PHE A 205 12.68 -13.65 -5.96
CA PHE A 205 11.44 -13.38 -5.23
C PHE A 205 10.21 -13.36 -6.14
N ILE A 206 10.34 -12.79 -7.34
CA ILE A 206 9.30 -12.83 -8.37
C ILE A 206 9.13 -14.27 -8.87
N PHE A 207 10.23 -14.93 -9.25
CA PHE A 207 10.22 -16.30 -9.77
C PHE A 207 9.53 -17.29 -8.81
N SER A 208 9.74 -17.17 -7.50
CA SER A 208 9.14 -18.08 -6.52
C SER A 208 7.61 -18.02 -6.50
N GLN A 209 7.01 -16.87 -6.84
CA GLN A 209 5.57 -16.62 -6.80
C GLN A 209 4.86 -17.17 -8.05
N LEU A 210 5.60 -17.54 -9.08
CA LEU A 210 5.04 -18.11 -10.30
C LEU A 210 4.48 -19.51 -10.07
N SER A 211 3.48 -19.86 -10.89
CA SER A 211 2.98 -21.23 -11.00
C SER A 211 4.06 -22.18 -11.55
N GLY A 212 3.87 -23.49 -11.41
CA GLY A 212 4.81 -24.47 -11.98
C GLY A 212 5.00 -24.31 -13.49
N TYR A 213 3.94 -23.96 -14.21
CA TYR A 213 3.98 -23.63 -15.64
C TYR A 213 4.86 -22.40 -15.92
N GLY A 214 4.64 -21.31 -15.20
CA GLY A 214 5.43 -20.08 -15.36
C GLY A 214 6.90 -20.32 -15.04
N LYS A 215 7.21 -21.02 -13.94
CA LYS A 215 8.58 -21.37 -13.56
C LYS A 215 9.30 -22.15 -14.65
N LYS A 216 8.63 -23.14 -15.27
CA LYS A 216 9.20 -23.93 -16.36
C LYS A 216 9.58 -23.05 -17.55
N ILE A 217 8.66 -22.19 -18.01
CA ILE A 217 8.93 -21.31 -19.15
C ILE A 217 10.10 -20.36 -18.90
N ILE A 218 10.13 -19.72 -17.73
CA ILE A 218 11.21 -18.80 -17.38
C ILE A 218 12.55 -19.55 -17.25
N TYR A 219 12.55 -20.73 -16.65
CA TYR A 219 13.75 -21.56 -16.52
C TYR A 219 14.30 -22.00 -17.88
N ASP A 220 13.43 -22.52 -18.77
CA ASP A 220 13.82 -22.97 -20.10
C ASP A 220 14.39 -21.81 -20.93
N ALA A 221 13.80 -20.61 -20.83
CA ALA A 221 14.29 -19.40 -21.49
C ALA A 221 15.66 -18.95 -20.94
N ALA A 222 15.84 -18.92 -19.62
CA ALA A 222 17.11 -18.54 -18.99
C ALA A 222 18.25 -19.52 -19.32
N ALA A 223 17.95 -20.83 -19.37
CA ALA A 223 18.89 -21.88 -19.72
C ALA A 223 19.34 -21.77 -21.19
N ALA A 224 18.44 -21.39 -22.10
CA ALA A 224 18.77 -21.18 -23.51
C ALA A 224 19.76 -20.04 -23.74
N GLU A 225 19.80 -19.06 -22.84
CA GLU A 225 20.70 -17.91 -22.92
C GLU A 225 22.06 -18.13 -22.24
N ASP A 226 22.32 -19.33 -21.69
CA ASP A 226 23.56 -19.67 -20.95
C ASP A 226 23.92 -18.65 -19.86
N THR A 227 22.88 -18.10 -19.22
CA THR A 227 23.02 -16.95 -18.32
C THR A 227 23.62 -17.32 -16.96
N GLY A 228 23.90 -18.61 -16.70
CA GLY A 228 24.37 -19.10 -15.39
C GLY A 228 23.37 -18.93 -14.24
N TYR A 229 22.20 -18.32 -14.48
CA TYR A 229 21.21 -18.00 -13.47
C TYR A 229 20.50 -19.26 -12.97
N MET A 230 20.94 -19.77 -11.82
CA MET A 230 20.24 -20.86 -11.14
C MET A 230 19.01 -20.34 -10.42
N PHE A 231 17.90 -20.25 -11.14
CA PHE A 231 16.56 -20.32 -10.55
C PHE A 231 16.33 -21.74 -10.04
N SER A 232 17.04 -22.14 -8.99
CA SER A 232 16.86 -23.48 -8.43
C SER A 232 15.46 -23.59 -7.84
N SER A 233 14.77 -24.68 -8.16
CA SER A 233 13.49 -25.03 -7.53
C SER A 233 13.59 -25.20 -6.01
N ALA A 234 14.83 -25.33 -5.49
CA ALA A 234 15.17 -25.38 -4.08
C ALA A 234 15.26 -24.01 -3.40
N PHE A 235 15.22 -22.89 -4.15
CA PHE A 235 15.17 -21.55 -3.57
C PHE A 235 13.82 -21.35 -2.86
N LYS A 236 13.80 -21.73 -1.59
CA LYS A 236 12.74 -21.36 -0.66
C LYS A 236 13.09 -19.99 -0.14
N ILE A 237 12.22 -19.02 -0.35
CA ILE A 237 12.30 -17.75 0.36
C ILE A 237 12.06 -18.05 1.83
N SER A 238 13.15 -18.20 2.57
CA SER A 238 13.13 -18.21 4.02
C SER A 238 13.18 -16.76 4.49
N GLY A 239 12.04 -16.08 4.47
CA GLY A 239 11.94 -14.73 5.03
C GLY A 239 10.97 -13.87 4.25
N GLY A 240 9.89 -13.46 4.91
CA GLY A 240 8.95 -12.48 4.38
C GLY A 240 9.58 -11.09 4.26
N TYR A 241 8.75 -10.06 4.40
CA TYR A 241 9.15 -8.66 4.39
C TYR A 241 10.46 -8.40 5.18
N ARG A 242 11.45 -7.78 4.52
CA ARG A 242 12.68 -7.28 5.15
C ARG A 242 12.52 -5.79 5.37
N ASP A 243 12.51 -5.37 6.63
CA ASP A 243 12.46 -3.95 6.96
C ASP A 243 13.78 -3.24 6.64
N GLU A 244 13.73 -1.91 6.47
CA GLU A 244 14.93 -1.11 6.19
C GLU A 244 16.01 -1.27 7.27
N PRO A 245 15.69 -1.27 8.59
CA PRO A 245 16.67 -1.53 9.64
C PRO A 245 17.44 -2.85 9.47
N THR A 246 16.79 -3.93 8.99
CA THR A 246 17.48 -5.19 8.69
C THR A 246 18.37 -5.06 7.45
N LEU A 247 17.90 -4.33 6.43
CA LEU A 247 18.63 -4.12 5.18
C LEU A 247 19.94 -3.33 5.41
N ILE A 248 19.89 -2.24 6.17
CA ILE A 248 21.04 -1.35 6.41
C ILE A 248 22.16 -1.98 7.24
N ARG A 249 21.93 -3.13 7.88
CA ARG A 249 22.98 -3.87 8.62
C ARG A 249 24.09 -4.38 7.69
N ARG A 250 23.82 -4.52 6.40
CA ARG A 250 24.80 -4.89 5.38
C ARG A 250 25.28 -3.67 4.62
N ARG A 251 26.54 -3.68 4.18
CA ARG A 251 27.18 -2.56 3.47
C ARG A 251 26.42 -2.19 2.19
N GLU A 252 25.95 -3.17 1.43
CA GLU A 252 25.17 -2.97 0.21
C GLU A 252 23.84 -2.27 0.52
N GLY A 253 23.20 -2.67 1.63
CA GLY A 253 21.92 -2.10 2.06
C GLY A 253 22.08 -0.68 2.59
N ALA A 254 23.13 -0.42 3.35
CA ALA A 254 23.50 0.93 3.77
C ALA A 254 23.82 1.83 2.56
N LEU A 255 24.52 1.31 1.55
CA LEU A 255 24.79 2.02 0.29
C LEU A 255 23.48 2.41 -0.42
N ALA A 256 22.59 1.44 -0.65
CA ALA A 256 21.30 1.66 -1.29
C ALA A 256 20.43 2.66 -0.52
N TYR A 257 20.39 2.51 0.81
CA TYR A 257 19.65 3.38 1.70
C TYR A 257 20.13 4.84 1.63
N MET A 258 21.44 5.06 1.70
CA MET A 258 22.02 6.41 1.63
C MET A 258 21.85 7.04 0.25
N MET A 259 22.00 6.25 -0.83
CA MET A 259 21.71 6.73 -2.18
C MET A 259 20.24 7.13 -2.36
N LYS A 260 19.30 6.34 -1.83
CA LYS A 260 17.86 6.65 -1.83
C LYS A 260 17.58 7.97 -1.10
N ARG A 261 18.21 8.19 0.06
CA ARG A 261 18.01 9.38 0.88
C ARG A 261 18.67 10.64 0.30
N GLY A 262 19.80 10.49 -0.40
CA GLY A 262 20.58 11.62 -0.90
C GLY A 262 21.21 12.49 0.22
N GLU A 263 21.34 11.92 1.42
CA GLU A 263 21.87 12.57 2.62
C GLU A 263 23.37 12.25 2.82
N GLU A 264 24.00 12.96 3.74
CA GLU A 264 25.40 12.70 4.10
C GLU A 264 25.52 11.46 4.98
N CYS A 265 26.58 10.69 4.75
CA CYS A 265 26.96 9.53 5.57
C CYS A 265 28.47 9.54 5.87
N ASP A 266 28.83 8.91 6.98
CA ASP A 266 30.22 8.60 7.29
C ASP A 266 30.62 7.29 6.60
N ILE A 267 31.72 7.34 5.87
CA ILE A 267 32.26 6.21 5.10
C ILE A 267 33.64 5.89 5.65
N THR A 268 33.84 4.62 6.02
CA THR A 268 35.16 4.08 6.35
C THR A 268 35.64 3.24 5.18
N TYR A 269 36.83 3.51 4.67
CA TYR A 269 37.42 2.82 3.52
C TYR A 269 38.92 2.58 3.72
N ILE A 270 39.48 1.62 2.99
CA ILE A 270 40.90 1.27 3.03
C ILE A 270 41.65 2.08 1.98
N GLU A 271 42.66 2.82 2.41
CA GLU A 271 43.60 3.54 1.56
C GLU A 271 45.02 3.35 2.10
N ASN A 272 45.93 2.88 1.23
CA ASN A 272 47.32 2.55 1.59
C ASN A 272 47.43 1.62 2.81
N GLY A 273 46.54 0.62 2.90
CA GLY A 273 46.51 -0.36 4.00
C GLY A 273 45.95 0.18 5.32
N SER A 274 45.47 1.43 5.37
CA SER A 274 44.94 2.06 6.58
C SER A 274 43.46 2.44 6.41
N ASN A 275 42.70 2.37 7.51
CA ASN A 275 41.33 2.86 7.53
C ASN A 275 41.32 4.39 7.49
N LYS A 276 40.66 4.96 6.48
CA LYS A 276 40.35 6.37 6.36
C LYS A 276 38.86 6.60 6.53
N LYS A 277 38.51 7.81 6.96
CA LYS A 277 37.12 8.26 7.10
C LYS A 277 36.87 9.46 6.22
N ILE A 278 35.67 9.53 5.65
CA ILE A 278 35.17 10.68 4.90
C ILE A 278 33.67 10.81 5.15
N CYS A 279 33.18 12.04 5.21
CA CYS A 279 31.76 12.34 5.33
C CYS A 279 31.30 13.05 4.07
N GLY A 280 30.19 12.61 3.49
CA GLY A 280 29.64 13.21 2.28
C GLY A 280 28.45 12.44 1.72
N ARG A 281 27.89 12.96 0.63
CA ARG A 281 26.80 12.32 -0.12
C ARG A 281 27.38 11.35 -1.14
N ILE A 282 26.72 10.21 -1.32
CA ILE A 282 27.22 9.14 -2.19
C ILE A 282 26.36 8.95 -3.44
N ARG A 283 27.01 8.62 -4.54
CA ARG A 283 26.39 8.16 -5.78
C ARG A 283 27.34 7.22 -6.53
N PHE A 284 26.83 6.45 -7.47
CA PHE A 284 27.71 5.74 -8.40
C PHE A 284 28.45 6.72 -9.30
N SER A 285 29.69 6.38 -9.65
CA SER A 285 30.39 7.10 -10.70
C SER A 285 29.71 6.88 -12.04
N SER A 286 29.55 7.95 -12.80
CA SER A 286 29.03 7.91 -14.17
C SER A 286 29.90 7.08 -15.12
N LYS A 287 31.18 6.88 -14.78
CA LYS A 287 32.15 6.14 -15.59
C LYS A 287 32.26 4.67 -15.21
N ASN A 288 32.03 4.35 -13.94
CA ASN A 288 32.17 3.00 -13.42
C ASN A 288 31.28 2.77 -12.19
N ALA A 289 30.30 1.88 -12.31
CA ALA A 289 29.35 1.59 -11.24
C ALA A 289 29.96 0.83 -10.04
N SER A 290 31.20 0.31 -10.16
CA SER A 290 31.93 -0.23 -8.99
C SER A 290 32.66 0.87 -8.19
N VAL A 291 32.64 2.12 -8.66
CA VAL A 291 33.22 3.28 -7.99
C VAL A 291 32.10 4.15 -7.41
N ILE A 292 32.28 4.53 -6.15
CA ILE A 292 31.40 5.43 -5.42
C ILE A 292 32.03 6.82 -5.39
N GLU A 293 31.29 7.81 -5.88
CA GLU A 293 31.65 9.22 -5.74
C GLU A 293 31.09 9.75 -4.42
N VAL A 294 31.98 10.26 -3.57
CA VAL A 294 31.66 10.90 -2.30
C VAL A 294 31.80 12.41 -2.48
N LYS A 295 30.67 13.11 -2.56
CA LYS A 295 30.62 14.57 -2.63
C LYS A 295 30.71 15.15 -1.22
N THR A 296 31.77 15.90 -0.97
CA THR A 296 32.03 16.61 0.29
C THR A 296 31.93 18.13 0.06
N ASN A 297 32.12 18.90 1.13
CA ASN A 297 32.24 20.37 1.04
C ASN A 297 33.51 20.83 0.31
N THR A 298 34.53 19.97 0.20
CA THR A 298 35.84 20.30 -0.36
C THR A 298 36.06 19.72 -1.76
N GLY A 299 35.13 18.91 -2.27
CA GLY A 299 35.22 18.33 -3.61
C GLY A 299 34.50 16.99 -3.74
N VAL A 300 34.94 16.18 -4.71
CA VAL A 300 34.46 14.82 -4.93
C VAL A 300 35.64 13.87 -4.77
N LYS A 301 35.46 12.82 -3.96
CA LYS A 301 36.42 11.71 -3.85
C LYS A 301 35.83 10.44 -4.44
N GLU A 302 36.56 9.78 -5.33
CA GLU A 302 36.19 8.49 -5.88
C GLU A 302 36.78 7.36 -5.03
N ILE A 303 35.96 6.36 -4.70
CA ILE A 303 36.34 5.21 -3.87
C ILE A 303 35.77 3.95 -4.51
N GLU A 304 36.60 2.96 -4.81
CA GLU A 304 36.12 1.64 -5.22
C GLU A 304 35.26 1.02 -4.11
N TYR A 305 34.08 0.52 -4.45
CA TYR A 305 33.15 -0.09 -3.50
C TYR A 305 33.81 -1.22 -2.68
N ALA A 306 34.67 -2.01 -3.31
CA ALA A 306 35.42 -3.08 -2.66
C ALA A 306 36.30 -2.61 -1.49
N LYS A 307 36.77 -1.35 -1.54
CA LYS A 307 37.59 -0.73 -0.49
C LYS A 307 36.76 -0.15 0.67
N ILE A 308 35.44 -0.03 0.52
CA ILE A 308 34.56 0.49 1.57
C ILE A 308 34.35 -0.58 2.63
N VAL A 309 34.66 -0.27 3.87
CA VAL A 309 34.49 -1.16 5.03
C VAL A 309 33.11 -0.96 5.66
N ARG A 310 32.67 0.30 5.79
CA ARG A 310 31.44 0.64 6.50
C ARG A 310 30.84 1.94 5.98
N ILE A 311 29.52 2.00 5.94
CA ILE A 311 28.72 3.19 5.66
C ILE A 311 27.78 3.37 6.85
N VAL A 312 27.75 4.57 7.44
CA VAL A 312 26.92 4.89 8.60
C VAL A 312 26.13 6.16 8.30
N PRO A 313 24.78 6.11 8.31
CA PRO A 313 23.99 7.33 8.22
C PRO A 313 24.29 8.25 9.41
N VAL A 314 24.35 9.56 9.19
CA VAL A 314 24.72 10.54 10.23
C VAL A 314 23.79 10.49 11.45
N GLU A 315 22.53 10.12 11.26
CA GLU A 315 21.53 9.94 12.32
C GLU A 315 21.80 8.76 13.28
N TYR A 316 22.70 7.82 12.90
CA TYR A 316 23.10 6.68 13.72
C TYR A 316 24.54 6.80 14.26
N ARG A 317 25.06 8.03 14.35
CA ARG A 317 26.35 8.33 15.00
C ARG A 317 26.36 7.95 16.48
#